data_AF-A0A950AND8-F1
#
_entry.id   AF-A0A950AND8-F1
#
_cell.length_a   1.000
_cell.length_b   1.000
_cell.length_c   1.000
_cell.angle_alpha   90.00
_cell.angle_beta   90.00
_cell.angle_gamma   90.00
#
_symmetry.space_group_name_H-M   'P 1'
#
loop_
_entity.id
_entity.type
_entity.pdbx_description
1 polymer ?
#
loop_
_entity_poly.entity_id
_entity_poly.type
_entity_poly.pdbx_seq_one_letter_code
_entity_poly.pdbx_strand_id
1 'polypeptide(L)'
;MNTRDDSSSRRPALIFDFGNVVAHFDYAKTCAHFGRRLGISGEAFLERVRSRGLTPLVQQSESGRMNAEAFSQAVCALAGLMLTHDEFASAWSDIFRPNEPIGRLIPILKRRGYTLVLGSNTNDLHAAQFRAQFAETLVYFDHLVLSYEIGHLKPSASFFLACTE
;
A
#
# COMPACT_ATOMS: atom_id res chain seq x y z
N MET A 1 47.39 -21.79 -13.94
CA MET A 1 46.66 -20.95 -12.95
C MET A 1 45.92 -19.89 -13.73
N ASN A 2 44.62 -20.06 -13.95
CA ASN A 2 43.80 -19.07 -14.65
C ASN A 2 42.86 -18.47 -13.60
N THR A 3 43.31 -17.38 -12.96
CA THR A 3 42.49 -16.56 -12.09
C THR A 3 41.46 -15.88 -12.99
N ARG A 4 40.26 -16.47 -13.06
CA ARG A 4 39.10 -15.75 -13.58
C ARG A 4 38.87 -14.57 -12.65
N ASP A 5 39.21 -13.40 -13.15
CA ASP A 5 38.74 -12.13 -12.67
C ASP A 5 37.21 -12.15 -12.73
N ASP A 6 36.58 -12.52 -11.60
CA ASP A 6 35.14 -12.37 -11.41
C ASP A 6 34.90 -10.89 -11.17
N SER A 7 34.90 -10.12 -12.27
CA SER A 7 34.39 -8.76 -12.26
C SER A 7 32.98 -8.81 -11.69
N SER A 8 32.84 -8.47 -10.40
CA SER A 8 31.59 -8.62 -9.68
C SER A 8 30.54 -7.72 -10.32
N SER A 9 29.77 -8.27 -11.26
CA SER A 9 28.62 -7.57 -11.81
C SER A 9 27.70 -7.21 -10.65
N ARG A 10 27.50 -5.90 -10.42
CA ARG A 10 26.62 -5.41 -9.37
C ARG A 10 25.26 -6.07 -9.57
N ARG A 11 24.80 -6.81 -8.55
CA ARG A 11 23.47 -7.44 -8.61
C ARG A 11 22.39 -6.37 -8.82
N PRO A 12 21.37 -6.65 -9.63
CA PRO A 12 20.26 -5.73 -9.79
C PRO A 12 19.51 -5.56 -8.47
N ALA A 13 18.96 -4.38 -8.24
CA ALA A 13 17.97 -4.17 -7.19
C ALA A 13 16.64 -4.82 -7.61
N LEU A 14 15.93 -5.41 -6.65
CA LEU A 14 14.61 -6.00 -6.85
C LEU A 14 13.56 -5.09 -6.21
N ILE A 15 12.70 -4.50 -7.05
CA ILE A 15 11.60 -3.64 -6.59
C ILE A 15 10.33 -4.50 -6.48
N PHE A 16 9.76 -4.57 -5.29
CA PHE A 16 8.51 -5.26 -5.00
C PHE A 16 7.38 -4.26 -4.88
N ASP A 17 6.22 -4.57 -5.47
CA ASP A 17 4.98 -3.94 -5.03
C ASP A 17 4.62 -4.47 -3.64
N PHE A 18 3.84 -3.71 -2.88
CA PHE A 18 3.21 -4.22 -1.67
C PHE A 18 1.90 -4.93 -2.02
N GLY A 19 1.05 -4.28 -2.81
CA GLY A 19 -0.30 -4.75 -3.09
C GLY A 19 -0.38 -5.89 -4.09
N ASN A 20 -1.08 -6.95 -3.69
CA ASN A 20 -1.18 -8.23 -4.40
C ASN A 20 0.18 -8.90 -4.70
N VAL A 21 1.26 -8.45 -4.04
CA VAL A 21 2.59 -9.05 -4.12
C VAL A 21 3.06 -9.46 -2.72
N VAL A 22 3.38 -8.52 -1.83
CA VAL A 22 3.76 -8.85 -0.44
C VAL A 22 2.53 -9.19 0.41
N ALA A 23 1.42 -8.50 0.17
CA ALA A 23 0.15 -8.73 0.83
C ALA A 23 -0.98 -8.74 -0.19
N HIS A 24 -2.06 -9.47 0.09
CA HIS A 24 -3.32 -9.31 -0.63
C HIS A 24 -4.22 -8.31 0.09
N PHE A 25 -5.14 -7.71 -0.65
CA PHE A 25 -6.14 -6.77 -0.11
C PHE A 25 -7.55 -7.29 -0.25
N ASP A 26 -8.38 -6.95 0.72
CA ASP A 26 -9.82 -7.22 0.67
C ASP A 26 -10.62 -5.97 1.09
N TYR A 27 -10.82 -5.08 0.12
CA TYR A 27 -11.68 -3.90 0.31
C TYR A 27 -13.17 -4.26 0.49
N ALA A 28 -13.59 -5.51 0.22
CA ALA A 28 -14.96 -5.93 0.46
C ALA A 28 -15.28 -5.90 1.96
N LYS A 29 -14.29 -6.14 2.83
CA LYS A 29 -14.43 -5.98 4.28
C LYS A 29 -14.84 -4.57 4.68
N THR A 30 -14.08 -3.58 4.21
CA THR A 30 -14.34 -2.15 4.46
C THR A 30 -15.69 -1.73 3.88
N CYS A 31 -15.99 -2.14 2.64
CA CYS A 31 -17.26 -1.82 2.00
C CYS A 31 -18.44 -2.44 2.76
N ALA A 32 -18.33 -3.69 3.21
CA ALA A 32 -19.35 -4.35 4.03
C ALA A 32 -19.49 -3.68 5.40
N HIS A 33 -18.38 -3.28 6.04
CA HIS A 33 -18.42 -2.56 7.32
C HIS A 33 -19.20 -1.25 7.19
N PHE A 34 -18.86 -0.42 6.21
CA PHE A 34 -19.53 0.86 5.99
C PHE A 34 -20.95 0.71 5.45
N GLY A 35 -21.18 -0.26 4.56
CA GLY A 35 -22.52 -0.58 4.05
C GLY A 35 -23.50 -0.92 5.17
N ARG A 36 -23.07 -1.74 6.14
CA ARG A 36 -23.89 -2.08 7.33
C ARG A 36 -24.31 -0.85 8.13
N ARG A 37 -23.45 0.18 8.25
CA ARG A 37 -23.80 1.43 8.95
C ARG A 37 -24.92 2.20 8.25
N LEU A 38 -25.14 1.96 6.95
CA LEU A 38 -26.17 2.59 6.13
C LEU A 38 -27.34 1.66 5.80
N GLY A 39 -27.35 0.42 6.33
CA GLY A 39 -28.37 -0.57 6.02
C GLY A 39 -28.35 -1.08 4.57
N ILE A 40 -27.19 -1.05 3.89
CA ILE A 40 -27.02 -1.50 2.50
C ILE A 40 -25.90 -2.56 2.39
N SER A 41 -25.87 -3.31 1.28
CA SER A 41 -24.77 -4.25 1.01
C SER A 41 -23.45 -3.52 0.76
N GLY A 42 -22.32 -4.24 0.88
CA GLY A 42 -21.00 -3.69 0.58
C GLY A 42 -20.85 -3.29 -0.88
N GLU A 43 -21.44 -4.05 -1.81
CA GLU A 43 -21.45 -3.73 -3.24
C GLU A 43 -22.23 -2.45 -3.52
N ALA A 44 -23.41 -2.29 -2.90
CA ALA A 44 -24.21 -1.08 -3.03
C ALA A 44 -23.50 0.15 -2.43
N PHE A 45 -22.77 -0.04 -1.32
CA PHE A 45 -21.90 0.99 -0.75
C PHE A 45 -20.81 1.40 -1.74
N LEU A 46 -20.08 0.42 -2.28
CA LEU A 46 -18.98 0.65 -3.22
C LEU A 46 -19.45 1.39 -4.47
N GLU A 47 -20.59 1.01 -5.03
CA GLU A 47 -21.19 1.67 -6.19
C GLU A 47 -21.59 3.12 -5.87
N ARG A 48 -22.20 3.34 -4.71
CA ARG A 48 -22.56 4.69 -4.23
C ARG A 48 -21.34 5.59 -4.12
N VAL A 49 -20.25 5.11 -3.53
CA VAL A 49 -19.06 5.95 -3.33
C VAL A 49 -18.26 6.15 -4.62
N ARG A 50 -18.20 5.14 -5.50
CA ARG A 50 -17.55 5.27 -6.81
C ARG A 50 -18.24 6.28 -7.69
N SER A 51 -19.57 6.19 -7.83
CA SER A 51 -20.37 7.11 -8.64
C SER A 51 -20.30 8.57 -8.16
N ARG A 52 -19.90 8.80 -6.91
CA ARG A 52 -19.79 10.14 -6.30
C ARG A 52 -18.36 10.68 -6.22
N GLY A 53 -17.38 9.97 -6.77
CA GLY A 53 -16.01 10.50 -6.88
C GLY A 53 -15.03 9.98 -5.82
N LEU A 54 -15.20 8.75 -5.32
CA LEU A 54 -14.19 8.12 -4.44
C LEU A 54 -12.80 8.05 -5.10
N THR A 55 -12.73 7.77 -6.41
CA THR A 55 -11.45 7.53 -7.10
C THR A 55 -10.49 8.74 -7.01
N PRO A 56 -10.90 9.99 -7.32
CA PRO A 56 -10.08 11.17 -7.07
C PRO A 56 -9.60 11.33 -5.62
N LEU A 57 -10.45 11.02 -4.62
CA LEU A 57 -10.06 11.12 -3.21
C LEU A 57 -8.96 10.12 -2.85
N VAL A 58 -9.11 8.87 -3.31
CA VAL A 58 -8.09 7.83 -3.13
C VAL A 58 -6.77 8.26 -3.79
N GLN A 59 -6.80 8.78 -5.02
CA GLN A 59 -5.59 9.25 -5.70
C GLN A 59 -4.93 10.44 -4.98
N GLN A 60 -5.71 11.36 -4.42
CA GLN A 60 -5.17 12.49 -3.64
C GLN A 60 -4.53 12.02 -2.33
N SER A 61 -5.16 11.06 -1.64
CA SER A 61 -4.60 10.44 -0.45
C SER A 61 -3.33 9.64 -0.76
N GLU A 62 -3.35 8.82 -1.82
CA GLU A 62 -2.19 8.02 -2.24
C GLU A 62 -1.03 8.86 -2.77
N SER A 63 -1.26 10.11 -3.18
CA SER A 63 -0.18 11.04 -3.57
C SER A 63 0.24 11.98 -2.45
N GLY A 64 -0.28 11.81 -1.23
CA GLY A 64 0.03 12.69 -0.10
C GLY A 64 -0.55 14.10 -0.23
N ARG A 65 -1.39 14.37 -1.24
CA ARG A 65 -2.08 15.66 -1.41
C ARG A 65 -3.26 15.84 -0.46
N MET A 66 -3.67 14.76 0.21
CA MET A 66 -4.75 14.75 1.19
C MET A 66 -4.33 13.88 2.37
N ASN A 67 -4.37 14.43 3.58
CA ASN A 67 -4.05 13.68 4.79
C ASN A 67 -5.21 12.76 5.22
N ALA A 68 -4.92 11.83 6.14
CA ALA A 68 -5.86 10.85 6.69
C ALA A 68 -7.19 11.45 7.17
N GLU A 69 -7.13 12.54 7.94
CA GLU A 69 -8.32 13.17 8.51
C GLU A 69 -9.22 13.75 7.42
N ALA A 70 -8.67 14.54 6.50
CA ALA A 70 -9.40 15.11 5.38
C ALA A 70 -9.97 14.03 4.46
N PHE A 71 -9.21 12.96 4.21
CA PHE A 71 -9.68 11.81 3.43
C PHE A 71 -10.87 11.12 4.12
N SER A 72 -10.75 10.84 5.42
CA SER A 72 -11.83 10.20 6.19
C SER A 72 -13.11 11.04 6.18
N GLN A 73 -13.00 12.35 6.35
CA GLN A 73 -14.13 13.29 6.32
C GLN A 73 -14.77 13.32 4.92
N ALA A 74 -13.97 13.41 3.87
CA ALA A 74 -14.45 13.45 2.49
C ALA A 74 -15.18 12.17 2.09
N VAL A 75 -14.64 10.99 2.44
CA VAL A 75 -15.29 9.71 2.16
C VAL A 75 -16.58 9.56 2.98
N CYS A 76 -16.58 9.97 4.25
CA CYS A 76 -17.79 9.95 5.08
C CYS A 76 -18.88 10.84 4.51
N ALA A 77 -18.57 12.08 4.14
CA ALA A 77 -19.52 13.02 3.54
C ALA A 77 -20.09 12.47 2.21
N LEU A 78 -19.23 11.91 1.37
CA LEU A 78 -19.58 11.34 0.08
C LEU A 78 -20.53 10.13 0.21
N ALA A 79 -20.30 9.30 1.21
CA ALA A 79 -21.10 8.11 1.51
C ALA A 79 -22.38 8.40 2.32
N GLY A 80 -22.44 9.53 3.02
CA GLY A 80 -23.48 9.83 4.02
C GLY A 80 -23.27 9.10 5.34
N LEU A 81 -22.01 8.82 5.71
CA LEU A 81 -21.64 8.20 6.97
C LEU A 81 -21.42 9.27 8.07
N MET A 82 -21.75 8.91 9.31
CA MET A 82 -21.34 9.65 10.49
C MET A 82 -20.39 8.77 11.30
N LEU A 83 -19.09 8.89 11.03
CA LEU A 83 -18.02 8.16 11.74
C LEU A 83 -17.00 9.16 12.25
N THR A 84 -16.40 8.84 13.39
CA THR A 84 -15.15 9.49 13.81
C THR A 84 -13.99 9.10 12.88
N HIS A 85 -12.91 9.88 12.91
CA HIS A 85 -11.70 9.54 12.17
C HIS A 85 -11.18 8.14 12.55
N ASP A 86 -11.14 7.83 13.84
CA ASP A 86 -10.61 6.56 14.35
C ASP A 86 -11.47 5.36 13.92
N GLU A 87 -12.81 5.48 13.95
CA GLU A 87 -13.70 4.45 13.42
C GLU A 87 -13.48 4.22 11.93
N PHE A 88 -13.33 5.29 11.16
CA PHE A 88 -13.03 5.21 9.74
C PHE A 88 -11.68 4.53 9.51
N ALA A 89 -10.62 5.01 10.18
CA ALA A 89 -9.26 4.51 10.04
C ALA A 89 -9.16 3.02 10.36
N SER A 90 -9.80 2.58 11.45
CA SER A 90 -9.85 1.17 11.84
C SER A 90 -10.47 0.30 10.74
N ALA A 91 -11.62 0.69 10.18
CA ALA A 91 -12.29 -0.08 9.14
C ALA A 91 -11.62 0.02 7.77
N TRP A 92 -10.99 1.16 7.46
CA TRP A 92 -10.29 1.41 6.20
C TRP A 92 -8.97 0.64 6.10
N SER A 93 -8.30 0.43 7.24
CA SER A 93 -6.99 -0.22 7.29
C SER A 93 -7.05 -1.74 7.49
N ASP A 94 -8.16 -2.32 7.95
CA ASP A 94 -8.32 -3.79 8.11
C ASP A 94 -8.59 -4.53 6.78
N ILE A 95 -7.65 -4.40 5.83
CA ILE A 95 -7.77 -4.99 4.49
C ILE A 95 -6.65 -5.97 4.15
N PHE A 96 -5.58 -6.02 4.93
CA PHE A 96 -4.36 -6.75 4.56
C PHE A 96 -4.36 -8.19 5.04
N ARG A 97 -3.97 -9.11 4.15
CA ARG A 97 -3.61 -10.50 4.50
C ARG A 97 -2.26 -10.87 3.89
N PRO A 98 -1.38 -11.60 4.60
CA PRO A 98 -0.08 -11.97 4.06
C PRO A 98 -0.13 -12.79 2.78
N ASN A 99 0.79 -12.52 1.85
CA ASN A 99 1.13 -13.44 0.77
C ASN A 99 2.30 -14.33 1.23
N GLU A 100 1.95 -15.40 1.94
CA GLU A 100 2.90 -16.33 2.57
C GLU A 100 4.04 -16.84 1.65
N PRO A 101 3.78 -17.26 0.39
CA PRO A 101 4.86 -17.57 -0.55
C PRO A 101 5.89 -16.46 -0.75
N ILE A 102 5.45 -15.21 -0.89
CA ILE A 102 6.33 -14.05 -1.08
C ILE A 102 7.04 -13.69 0.22
N GLY A 103 6.34 -13.75 1.36
CA GLY A 103 6.93 -13.59 2.69
C GLY A 103 8.09 -14.56 2.94
N ARG A 104 8.01 -15.81 2.48
CA ARG A 104 9.11 -16.78 2.55
C ARG A 104 10.24 -16.52 1.55
N LEU A 105 9.94 -15.94 0.39
CA LEU A 105 10.92 -15.64 -0.65
C LEU A 105 11.84 -14.46 -0.29
N ILE A 106 11.28 -13.41 0.32
CA ILE A 106 11.99 -12.17 0.65
C ILE A 106 13.27 -12.42 1.49
N PRO A 107 13.25 -13.17 2.61
CA PRO A 107 14.45 -13.47 3.38
C PRO A 107 15.50 -14.26 2.59
N ILE A 108 15.08 -15.12 1.66
CA ILE A 108 15.99 -15.91 0.81
C ILE A 108 16.73 -14.98 -0.15
N LEU A 109 16.02 -14.04 -0.79
CA LEU A 109 16.62 -13.07 -1.69
C LEU A 109 17.58 -12.13 -0.94
N LYS A 110 17.20 -11.70 0.27
CA LYS A 110 18.07 -10.88 1.11
C LYS A 110 19.36 -11.62 1.49
N ARG A 111 19.28 -12.88 1.91
CA ARG A 111 20.46 -13.72 2.20
C ARG A 111 21.32 -13.98 0.96
N ARG A 112 20.72 -14.03 -0.23
CA ARG A 112 21.45 -14.11 -1.49
C ARG A 112 22.13 -12.80 -1.87
N GLY A 113 21.98 -11.73 -1.08
CA GLY A 113 22.66 -10.45 -1.24
C GLY A 113 22.11 -9.59 -2.37
N TYR A 114 20.80 -9.66 -2.64
CA TYR A 114 20.10 -8.65 -3.44
C TYR A 114 19.75 -7.43 -2.60
N THR A 115 19.79 -6.24 -3.21
CA THR A 115 19.14 -5.05 -2.67
C THR A 115 17.64 -5.17 -2.91
N LEU A 116 16.84 -5.04 -1.85
CA LEU A 116 15.39 -5.18 -1.92
C LEU A 116 14.73 -3.83 -1.65
N VAL A 117 13.89 -3.37 -2.58
CA VAL A 117 13.15 -2.11 -2.46
C VAL A 117 11.66 -2.43 -2.47
N LEU A 118 10.89 -1.84 -1.56
CA LEU A 118 9.42 -1.89 -1.60
C LEU A 118 8.90 -0.60 -2.21
N GLY A 119 8.22 -0.68 -3.35
CA GLY A 119 7.62 0.47 -4.04
C GLY A 119 6.09 0.35 -4.11
N SER A 120 5.36 1.11 -3.30
CA SER A 120 3.90 1.01 -3.19
C SER A 120 3.16 2.32 -3.47
N ASN A 121 2.07 2.23 -4.26
CA ASN A 121 1.03 3.24 -4.21
C ASN A 121 0.20 2.97 -2.95
N THR A 122 0.22 3.88 -1.99
CA THR A 122 -0.45 3.73 -0.70
C THR A 122 -0.70 5.10 -0.07
N ASN A 123 -1.48 5.13 1.02
CA ASN A 123 -1.77 6.30 1.83
C ASN A 123 -1.22 6.12 3.26
N ASP A 124 -1.28 7.19 4.05
CA ASP A 124 -0.81 7.22 5.44
C ASP A 124 -1.50 6.19 6.35
N LEU A 125 -2.83 6.05 6.28
CA LEU A 125 -3.60 5.08 7.07
C LEU A 125 -3.16 3.64 6.79
N HIS A 126 -3.05 3.31 5.51
CA HIS A 126 -2.61 1.99 5.05
C HIS A 126 -1.15 1.73 5.39
N ALA A 127 -0.29 2.73 5.21
CA ALA A 127 1.13 2.64 5.55
C ALA A 127 1.37 2.41 7.03
N ALA A 128 0.68 3.13 7.90
CA ALA A 128 0.75 2.91 9.35
C ALA A 128 0.39 1.45 9.70
N GLN A 129 -0.72 0.96 9.14
CA GLN A 129 -1.18 -0.40 9.39
C GLN A 129 -0.19 -1.46 8.89
N PHE A 130 0.25 -1.39 7.62
CA PHE A 130 1.11 -2.45 7.10
C PHE A 130 2.52 -2.38 7.69
N ARG A 131 3.02 -1.19 8.06
CA ARG A 131 4.30 -1.07 8.78
C ARG A 131 4.28 -1.84 10.10
N ALA A 132 3.16 -1.77 10.83
CA ALA A 132 2.98 -2.54 12.06
C ALA A 132 2.76 -4.04 11.77
N GLN A 133 1.79 -4.38 10.91
CA GLN A 133 1.36 -5.76 10.67
C GLN A 133 2.43 -6.61 9.96
N PHE A 134 3.28 -6.01 9.13
CA PHE A 134 4.29 -6.71 8.34
C PHE A 134 5.73 -6.40 8.77
N ALA A 135 5.94 -5.86 9.98
CA ALA A 135 7.26 -5.46 10.47
C ALA A 135 8.34 -6.54 10.25
N GLU A 136 8.01 -7.80 10.52
CA GLU A 136 8.92 -8.95 10.33
C GLU A 136 9.31 -9.20 8.87
N THR A 137 8.42 -8.89 7.92
CA THR A 137 8.73 -8.98 6.48
C THR A 137 9.47 -7.73 6.01
N LEU A 138 9.10 -6.56 6.53
CA LEU A 138 9.63 -5.27 6.09
C LEU A 138 11.09 -5.07 6.48
N VAL A 139 11.57 -5.70 7.55
CA VAL A 139 12.97 -5.62 8.00
C VAL A 139 13.99 -6.08 6.95
N TYR A 140 13.56 -6.86 5.95
CA TYR A 140 14.44 -7.34 4.88
C TYR A 140 14.61 -6.36 3.72
N PHE A 141 13.76 -5.34 3.63
CA PHE A 141 13.84 -4.31 2.60
C PHE A 141 14.86 -3.24 3.01
N ASP A 142 15.71 -2.86 2.07
CA ASP A 142 16.70 -1.80 2.22
C ASP A 142 16.04 -0.42 2.18
N HIS A 143 15.04 -0.27 1.31
CA HIS A 143 14.31 0.98 1.11
C HIS A 143 12.82 0.73 0.96
N LEU A 144 12.02 1.64 1.51
CA LEU A 144 10.57 1.70 1.33
C LEU A 144 10.25 3.02 0.63
N VAL A 145 9.70 2.93 -0.58
CA VAL A 145 9.28 4.06 -1.41
C VAL A 145 7.76 4.05 -1.48
N LEU A 146 7.13 4.95 -0.72
CA LEU A 146 5.68 5.04 -0.59
C LEU A 146 5.17 6.29 -1.29
N SER A 147 4.17 6.14 -2.17
CA SER A 147 3.69 7.23 -3.04
C SER A 147 3.24 8.48 -2.30
N TYR A 148 2.64 8.34 -1.11
CA TYR A 148 2.20 9.50 -0.32
C TYR A 148 3.36 10.26 0.32
N GLU A 149 4.50 9.60 0.55
CA GLU A 149 5.71 10.23 1.10
C GLU A 149 6.47 10.98 -0.01
N ILE A 150 6.52 10.41 -1.23
CA ILE A 150 7.27 10.97 -2.36
C ILE A 150 6.43 11.85 -3.30
N GLY A 151 5.11 11.92 -3.13
CA GLY A 151 4.21 12.73 -3.95
C GLY A 151 3.94 12.22 -5.38
N HIS A 152 4.50 11.06 -5.73
CA HIS A 152 4.39 10.46 -7.06
C HIS A 152 3.73 9.09 -6.97
N LEU A 153 2.89 8.76 -7.94
CA LEU A 153 2.26 7.43 -8.05
C LEU A 153 2.90 6.64 -9.21
N LYS A 154 2.92 5.32 -9.11
CA LYS A 154 3.03 4.44 -10.29
C LYS A 154 1.86 4.74 -11.24
N PRO A 155 2.07 4.71 -12.57
CA PRO A 155 3.30 4.31 -13.27
C PRO A 155 4.22 5.49 -13.66
N SER A 156 4.21 6.61 -12.93
CA SER A 156 5.05 7.76 -13.31
C SER A 156 6.56 7.45 -13.27
N ALA A 157 7.32 8.05 -14.16
CA ALA A 157 8.78 7.90 -14.18
C ALA A 157 9.42 8.37 -12.88
N SER A 158 8.92 9.47 -12.29
CA SER A 158 9.38 9.99 -11.00
C SER A 158 9.26 8.97 -9.86
N PHE A 159 8.21 8.15 -9.85
CA PHE A 159 8.08 7.06 -8.87
C PHE A 159 9.22 6.06 -8.99
N PHE A 160 9.51 5.61 -10.22
CA PHE A 160 10.56 4.61 -10.43
C PHE A 160 11.97 5.19 -10.24
N LEU A 161 12.19 6.46 -10.53
CA LEU A 161 13.45 7.15 -10.23
C LEU A 161 13.70 7.19 -8.71
N ALA A 162 12.69 7.48 -7.90
CA ALA A 162 12.80 7.44 -6.43
C ALA A 162 13.15 6.03 -5.88
N CYS A 163 12.85 4.97 -6.62
CA CYS A 163 13.28 3.60 -6.27
C CYS A 163 14.75 3.29 -6.57
N THR A 164 15.50 4.23 -7.18
CA THR A 164 16.91 4.05 -7.56
C THR A 164 17.89 4.86 -6.73
N GLU A 165 17.39 5.78 -5.90
CA GLU A 165 18.15 6.61 -4.96
C GLU A 165 18.62 5.79 -3.75
#